data_AF-A0AAV6HJT9-F1
#
_entry.id   AF-A0AAV6HJT9-F1
#
_cell.length_a   1.000
_cell.length_b   1.000
_cell.length_c   1.000
_cell.angle_alpha   90.00
_cell.angle_beta   90.00
_cell.angle_gamma   90.00
#
_symmetry.space_group_name_H-M   'P 1'
#
loop_
_entity.id
_entity.type
_entity.pdbx_description
1 polymer ?
#
loop_
_entity_poly.entity_id
_entity_poly.type
_entity_poly.pdbx_seq_one_letter_code
_entity_poly.pdbx_strand_id
1 'polypeptide(L)'
;METVGANKASSLPSSIATPFKYDVFLSFSGVNTRKKFTSHLLAVLERHGFHTFFDDKELKRGEYIGYELLKAIKESRISLVVLSKNYAASRWCLDELVKIMECRKTLQQIVLPIFYNVEPSDNRAQKGSLADAFAKHEEHFKEG
;
A
#
# COMPACT_ATOMS: atom_id res chain seq x y z
N MET A 1 -29.74 -53.42 -22.66
CA MET A 1 -28.97 -53.51 -21.41
C MET A 1 -27.50 -53.49 -21.81
N GLU A 2 -26.63 -52.55 -21.47
CA GLU A 2 -26.70 -51.28 -20.73
C GLU A 2 -25.58 -50.39 -21.31
N THR A 3 -25.78 -49.08 -21.26
CA THR A 3 -24.80 -48.03 -21.60
C THR A 3 -23.72 -47.89 -20.53
N VAL A 4 -22.46 -47.62 -20.90
CA VAL A 4 -21.55 -46.89 -20.02
C VAL A 4 -20.76 -45.86 -20.83
N GLY A 5 -21.06 -44.59 -20.57
CA GLY A 5 -20.36 -43.43 -21.11
C GLY A 5 -19.15 -43.03 -20.27
N ALA A 6 -18.23 -42.37 -20.99
CA ALA A 6 -17.20 -41.39 -20.61
C ALA A 6 -16.69 -41.29 -19.16
N ASN A 7 -15.36 -41.28 -19.02
CA ASN A 7 -14.66 -40.43 -18.05
C ASN A 7 -13.65 -39.55 -18.80
N LYS A 8 -14.11 -38.40 -19.28
CA LYS A 8 -13.24 -37.33 -19.79
C LYS A 8 -12.62 -36.66 -18.57
N ALA A 9 -11.31 -36.83 -18.38
CA ALA A 9 -10.57 -36.12 -17.34
C ALA A 9 -10.74 -34.61 -17.56
N SER A 10 -11.44 -33.96 -16.63
CA SER A 10 -11.53 -32.50 -16.59
C SER A 10 -10.16 -31.98 -16.18
N SER A 11 -9.39 -31.48 -17.14
CA SER A 11 -8.24 -30.63 -16.87
C SER A 11 -8.73 -29.46 -16.01
N LEU A 12 -8.22 -29.36 -14.78
CA LEU A 12 -8.42 -28.20 -13.92
C LEU A 12 -8.05 -26.94 -14.73
N PRO A 13 -8.84 -25.86 -14.68
CA PRO A 13 -8.46 -24.63 -15.34
C PRO A 13 -7.10 -24.21 -14.80
N SER A 14 -6.12 -24.12 -15.71
CA SER A 14 -4.83 -23.49 -15.48
C SER A 14 -5.08 -22.17 -14.74
N SER A 15 -4.44 -22.02 -13.57
CA SER A 15 -4.55 -20.87 -12.68
C SER A 15 -4.78 -19.58 -13.48
N ILE A 16 -5.92 -18.91 -13.24
CA ILE A 16 -6.15 -17.55 -13.73
C ILE A 16 -4.88 -16.76 -13.41
N ALA A 17 -4.17 -16.29 -14.44
CA ALA A 17 -2.99 -15.47 -14.25
C ALA A 17 -3.39 -14.35 -13.28
N THR A 18 -2.77 -14.32 -12.10
CA THR A 18 -3.15 -13.34 -11.09
C THR A 18 -2.88 -11.96 -11.70
N PRO A 19 -3.88 -11.05 -11.76
CA PRO A 19 -3.67 -9.71 -12.33
C PRO A 19 -2.70 -8.86 -11.48
N PHE A 20 -2.30 -9.40 -10.32
CA PHE A 20 -1.41 -8.77 -9.39
C PHE A 20 0.01 -9.28 -9.58
N LYS A 21 0.93 -8.33 -9.77
CA LYS A 21 2.36 -8.58 -9.80
C LYS A 21 2.92 -8.73 -8.39
N TYR A 22 2.36 -8.03 -7.40
CA TYR A 22 2.86 -8.01 -6.02
C TYR A 22 1.79 -8.46 -5.03
N ASP A 23 2.21 -9.11 -3.95
CA ASP A 23 1.32 -9.41 -2.83
C ASP A 23 1.06 -8.17 -2.00
N VAL A 24 2.11 -7.38 -1.73
CA VAL A 24 2.05 -6.22 -0.85
C VAL A 24 2.68 -5.00 -1.52
N PHE A 25 1.97 -3.88 -1.51
CA PHE A 25 2.53 -2.55 -1.66
C PHE A 25 2.75 -1.95 -0.27
N LEU A 26 4.00 -1.67 0.09
CA LEU A 26 4.37 -1.08 1.37
C LEU A 26 4.58 0.43 1.22
N SER A 27 3.59 1.22 1.68
CA SER A 27 3.69 2.68 1.72
C SER A 27 4.14 3.15 3.09
N PHE A 28 5.20 3.93 3.14
CA PHE A 28 5.76 4.48 4.38
C PHE A 28 6.45 5.82 4.11
N SER A 29 6.74 6.59 5.15
CA SER A 29 7.57 7.80 5.03
C SER A 29 9.04 7.42 5.22
N GLY A 30 9.88 7.59 4.19
CA GLY A 30 11.31 7.26 4.26
C GLY A 30 12.02 7.90 5.46
N VAL A 31 11.63 9.15 5.78
CA VAL A 31 12.16 9.93 6.88
C VAL A 31 11.87 9.26 8.23
N ASN A 32 12.93 8.79 8.88
CA ASN A 32 12.97 8.21 10.24
C ASN A 32 12.34 6.81 10.44
N THR A 33 11.54 6.28 9.52
CA THR A 33 10.92 4.94 9.68
C THR A 33 11.68 3.83 8.98
N ARG A 34 12.48 4.18 7.96
CA ARG A 34 13.21 3.25 7.10
C ARG A 34 14.14 2.29 7.83
N LYS A 35 15.12 2.81 8.59
CA LYS A 35 16.15 1.99 9.27
C LYS A 35 15.68 1.36 10.59
N LYS A 36 14.37 1.41 10.86
CA LYS A 36 13.78 0.93 12.11
C LYS A 36 12.66 -0.04 11.77
N PHE A 37 11.43 0.37 12.00
CA PHE A 37 10.25 -0.47 11.86
C PHE A 37 10.07 -1.02 10.44
N THR A 38 10.19 -0.18 9.41
CA THR A 38 9.89 -0.59 8.03
C THR A 38 10.88 -1.62 7.50
N SER A 39 12.18 -1.51 7.80
CA SER A 39 13.16 -2.52 7.40
C SER A 39 12.90 -3.88 8.05
N HIS A 40 12.48 -3.91 9.31
CA HIS A 40 12.11 -5.16 9.97
C HIS A 40 10.82 -5.74 9.39
N LEU A 41 9.82 -4.91 9.14
CA LEU A 41 8.56 -5.32 8.53
C LEU A 41 8.78 -5.92 7.14
N LEU A 42 9.57 -5.25 6.30
CA LEU A 42 9.93 -5.75 4.97
C LEU A 42 10.65 -7.10 5.07
N ALA A 43 11.65 -7.22 5.95
CA ALA A 43 12.37 -8.47 6.14
C ALA A 43 11.46 -9.62 6.62
N VAL A 44 10.46 -9.34 7.45
CA VAL A 44 9.47 -10.34 7.89
C VAL A 44 8.55 -10.75 6.73
N LEU A 45 8.05 -9.80 5.95
CA LEU A 45 7.23 -10.08 4.77
C LEU A 45 7.98 -10.97 3.77
N GLU A 46 9.24 -10.65 3.48
CA GLU A 46 10.10 -11.44 2.59
C GLU A 46 10.37 -12.84 3.14
N ARG A 47 10.68 -12.97 4.44
CA ARG A 47 10.88 -14.27 5.09
C ARG A 47 9.65 -15.17 5.02
N HIS A 48 8.46 -14.59 4.99
CA HIS A 48 7.20 -15.32 4.84
C HIS A 48 6.76 -15.49 3.37
N GLY A 49 7.60 -15.10 2.40
CA GLY A 49 7.36 -15.32 0.98
C GLY A 49 6.43 -14.31 0.32
N PHE A 50 6.13 -13.17 0.96
CA PHE A 50 5.32 -12.12 0.34
C PHE A 50 6.16 -11.31 -0.64
N HIS A 51 5.78 -11.33 -1.92
CA HIS A 51 6.42 -10.47 -2.91
C HIS A 51 5.98 -9.02 -2.71
N THR A 52 6.86 -8.23 -2.07
CA THR A 52 6.55 -6.89 -1.59
C THR A 52 7.23 -5.84 -2.46
N PHE A 53 6.44 -4.91 -3.02
CA PHE A 53 6.96 -3.66 -3.56
C PHE A 53 7.01 -2.63 -2.44
N PHE A 54 8.11 -1.91 -2.30
CA PHE A 54 8.26 -0.85 -1.30
C PHE A 54 8.92 0.38 -1.93
N ASP A 55 8.42 1.57 -1.58
CA ASP A 55 8.96 2.82 -2.10
C ASP A 55 10.09 3.36 -1.22
N ASP A 56 11.33 3.32 -1.73
CA ASP A 56 12.49 3.94 -1.10
C ASP A 56 12.50 5.46 -1.37
N LYS A 57 11.67 6.19 -0.63
CA LYS A 57 11.42 7.63 -0.79
C LYS A 57 12.60 8.59 -0.51
N GLU A 58 13.77 8.08 -0.14
CA GLU A 58 14.99 8.91 0.03
C GLU A 58 15.93 8.79 -1.18
N LEU A 59 15.78 7.79 -2.06
CA LEU A 59 16.83 7.51 -3.05
C LEU A 59 16.63 8.10 -4.44
N LYS A 60 15.43 8.24 -5.03
CA LYS A 60 15.34 8.78 -6.41
C LYS A 60 14.00 9.49 -6.70
N ARG A 61 14.07 10.74 -7.15
CA ARG A 61 12.93 11.53 -7.66
C ARG A 61 13.11 11.78 -9.17
N GLY A 62 12.15 11.33 -9.96
CA GLY A 62 12.01 11.59 -11.39
C GLY A 62 10.63 11.11 -11.87
N GLU A 63 10.11 11.68 -12.98
CA GLU A 63 8.75 11.37 -13.49
C GLU A 63 8.54 9.87 -13.79
N TYR A 64 9.58 9.19 -14.27
CA TYR A 64 9.58 7.75 -14.54
C TYR A 64 9.26 6.91 -13.29
N ILE A 65 9.75 7.36 -12.13
CA ILE A 65 9.56 6.68 -10.84
C ILE A 65 8.11 6.82 -10.38
N GLY A 66 7.46 7.95 -10.68
CA GLY A 66 6.04 8.14 -10.40
C GLY A 66 5.16 7.15 -11.17
N TYR A 67 5.44 6.89 -12.45
CA TYR A 67 4.67 5.94 -13.24
C TYR A 67 4.80 4.51 -12.71
N GLU A 68 6.03 4.05 -12.43
CA GLU A 68 6.26 2.70 -11.89
C GLU A 68 5.62 2.52 -10.51
N LEU A 69 5.65 3.55 -9.66
CA LEU A 69 5.01 3.53 -8.36
C LEU A 69 3.49 3.39 -8.47
N LEU A 70 2.85 4.21 -9.30
CA LEU A 70 1.40 4.14 -9.53
C LEU A 70 0.98 2.79 -10.13
N LYS A 71 1.83 2.21 -10.99
CA LYS A 71 1.62 0.88 -11.54
C LYS A 71 1.74 -0.19 -10.45
N ALA A 72 2.76 -0.13 -9.61
CA ALA A 72 2.93 -1.07 -8.50
C ALA A 72 1.74 -1.04 -7.52
N ILE A 73 1.18 0.14 -7.23
CA ILE A 73 -0.04 0.25 -6.42
C ILE A 73 -1.20 -0.53 -7.06
N LYS A 74 -1.44 -0.36 -8.36
CA LYS A 74 -2.53 -1.07 -9.07
C LYS A 74 -2.31 -2.57 -9.15
N GLU A 75 -1.05 -2.99 -9.31
CA GLU A 75 -0.65 -4.39 -9.46
C GLU A 75 -0.42 -5.10 -8.11
N SER A 76 -0.80 -4.49 -6.99
CA SER A 76 -0.67 -5.09 -5.66
C SER A 76 -1.99 -5.58 -5.09
N ARG A 77 -1.97 -6.73 -4.38
CA ARG A 77 -3.17 -7.29 -3.73
C ARG A 77 -3.54 -6.54 -2.45
N ILE A 78 -2.54 -6.21 -1.65
CA ILE A 78 -2.67 -5.54 -0.36
C ILE A 78 -1.83 -4.26 -0.39
N SER A 79 -2.38 -3.16 0.09
CA SER A 79 -1.64 -1.94 0.42
C SER A 79 -1.47 -1.84 1.93
N LEU A 80 -0.25 -2.00 2.41
CA LEU A 80 0.13 -1.84 3.81
C LEU A 80 0.65 -0.42 4.03
N VAL A 81 -0.08 0.38 4.81
CA VAL A 81 0.20 1.83 4.94
C VAL A 81 0.71 2.12 6.35
N VAL A 82 2.00 2.44 6.47
CA VAL A 82 2.65 2.80 7.73
C VAL A 82 2.44 4.30 8.02
N LEU A 83 1.32 4.59 8.66
CA LEU A 83 0.95 5.93 9.12
C LEU A 83 1.81 6.34 10.30
N SER A 84 2.80 7.18 10.02
CA SER A 84 3.71 7.78 11.00
C SER A 84 3.53 9.30 11.03
N LYS A 85 4.08 9.97 12.05
CA LYS A 85 4.08 11.44 12.16
C LYS A 85 4.53 12.14 10.87
N ASN A 86 5.54 11.59 10.19
CA ASN A 86 6.10 12.15 8.97
C ASN A 86 5.40 11.68 7.69
N TYR A 87 4.41 10.81 7.78
CA TYR A 87 3.64 10.35 6.63
C TYR A 87 2.80 11.50 6.08
N ALA A 88 1.99 12.12 6.94
CA ALA A 88 1.14 13.24 6.54
C ALA A 88 1.93 14.52 6.22
N ALA A 89 3.20 14.64 6.60
CA ALA A 89 4.04 15.78 6.22
C ALA A 89 4.62 15.66 4.79
N SER A 90 4.46 14.50 4.14
CA SER A 90 4.99 14.24 2.81
C SER A 90 3.85 14.25 1.79
N ARG A 91 3.79 15.29 0.95
CA ARG A 91 2.82 15.39 -0.16
C ARG A 91 2.80 14.13 -1.02
N TRP A 92 3.97 13.53 -1.27
CA TRP A 92 4.09 12.28 -2.01
C TRP A 92 3.42 11.09 -1.32
N CYS A 93 3.58 10.96 0.01
CA CYS A 93 2.86 9.94 0.77
C CYS A 93 1.34 10.14 0.72
N LEU A 94 0.88 11.40 0.63
CA LEU A 94 -0.54 11.72 0.47
C LEU A 94 -1.04 11.41 -0.94
N ASP A 95 -0.28 11.72 -1.99
CA ASP A 95 -0.63 11.40 -3.38
C ASP A 95 -0.72 9.88 -3.59
N GLU A 96 0.21 9.12 -3.02
CA GLU A 96 0.11 7.65 -2.97
C GLU A 96 -1.13 7.18 -2.22
N LEU A 97 -1.43 7.78 -1.06
CA LEU A 97 -2.58 7.40 -0.26
C LEU A 97 -3.89 7.64 -1.04
N VAL A 98 -3.99 8.75 -1.76
CA VAL A 98 -5.11 9.01 -2.68
C VAL A 98 -5.19 7.87 -3.70
N LYS A 99 -4.06 7.49 -4.32
CA LYS A 99 -4.08 6.42 -5.32
C LYS A 99 -4.47 5.05 -4.76
N ILE A 100 -3.96 4.70 -3.58
CA ILE A 100 -4.32 3.48 -2.85
C ILE A 100 -5.82 3.47 -2.57
N MET A 101 -6.38 4.59 -2.12
CA MET A 101 -7.81 4.70 -1.83
C MET A 101 -8.68 4.64 -3.08
N GLU A 102 -8.20 5.13 -4.23
CA GLU A 102 -8.85 4.90 -5.53
C GLU A 102 -8.85 3.41 -5.90
N CYS A 103 -7.70 2.73 -5.75
CA CYS A 103 -7.58 1.30 -6.07
C CYS A 103 -8.42 0.44 -5.13
N ARG A 104 -8.52 0.81 -3.86
CA ARG A 104 -9.48 0.19 -2.91
C ARG A 104 -10.92 0.26 -3.41
N LYS A 105 -11.34 1.43 -3.91
CA LYS A 105 -12.71 1.65 -4.41
C LYS A 105 -12.98 0.95 -5.74
N THR A 106 -12.01 0.96 -6.65
CA THR A 106 -12.20 0.55 -8.04
C THR A 106 -11.75 -0.88 -8.34
N LEU A 107 -10.73 -1.38 -7.62
CA LEU A 107 -10.11 -2.69 -7.82
C LEU A 107 -10.30 -3.64 -6.62
N GLN A 108 -11.08 -3.24 -5.61
CA GLN A 108 -11.29 -4.01 -4.37
C GLN A 108 -9.98 -4.38 -3.64
N GLN A 109 -8.93 -3.56 -3.82
CA GLN A 109 -7.66 -3.75 -3.15
C GLN A 109 -7.84 -3.66 -1.62
N ILE A 110 -7.21 -4.58 -0.88
CA ILE A 110 -7.23 -4.57 0.58
C ILE A 110 -6.26 -3.51 1.08
N VAL A 111 -6.70 -2.65 2.01
CA VAL A 111 -5.85 -1.62 2.62
C VAL A 111 -5.76 -1.86 4.12
N LEU A 112 -4.54 -2.03 4.63
CA LEU A 112 -4.25 -2.29 6.03
C LEU A 112 -3.40 -1.14 6.60
N PRO A 113 -3.96 -0.28 7.49
CA PRO A 113 -3.19 0.76 8.14
C PRO A 113 -2.39 0.21 9.33
N ILE A 114 -1.13 0.64 9.45
CA ILE A 114 -0.29 0.47 10.64
C ILE A 114 -0.03 1.85 11.22
N PHE A 115 -0.47 2.08 12.45
CA PHE A 115 -0.21 3.31 13.19
C PHE A 115 1.14 3.19 13.91
N TYR A 116 2.16 3.89 13.41
CA TYR A 116 3.52 3.81 13.95
C TYR A 116 3.94 5.10 14.65
N ASN A 117 4.15 5.02 15.97
CA ASN A 117 4.60 6.13 16.82
C ASN A 117 3.73 7.39 16.64
N VAL A 118 2.44 7.17 16.41
CA VAL A 118 1.39 8.17 16.46
C VAL A 118 0.49 7.77 17.62
N GLU A 119 0.12 8.71 18.48
CA GLU A 119 -0.85 8.41 19.53
C GLU A 119 -2.15 7.97 18.86
N PRO A 120 -2.66 6.77 19.17
CA PRO A 120 -4.02 6.40 18.82
C PRO A 120 -4.91 7.20 19.76
N SER A 121 -5.18 8.45 19.40
CA SER A 121 -6.11 9.28 20.14
C SER A 121 -7.47 8.62 20.06
N ASP A 122 -7.94 8.10 21.20
CA ASP A 122 -9.28 7.58 21.37
C ASP A 122 -10.29 8.52 20.67
N ASN A 123 -11.04 7.94 19.74
CA ASN A 123 -12.36 8.40 19.31
C ASN A 123 -12.40 9.78 18.62
N ARG A 124 -12.41 9.78 17.28
CA ARG A 124 -12.97 10.83 16.39
C ARG A 124 -12.42 12.26 16.48
N ALA A 125 -11.59 12.61 17.45
CA ALA A 125 -10.99 13.93 17.56
C ALA A 125 -9.55 13.90 17.07
N GLN A 126 -9.35 14.47 15.88
CA GLN A 126 -8.07 14.86 15.32
C GLN A 126 -7.32 15.82 16.27
N LYS A 127 -6.61 15.30 17.27
CA LYS A 127 -5.56 16.03 17.99
C LYS A 127 -4.41 15.08 18.28
N GLY A 128 -3.44 15.11 17.38
CA GLY A 128 -2.24 14.30 17.38
C GLY A 128 -1.43 14.63 16.14
N SER A 129 -0.13 14.30 16.12
CA SER A 129 0.80 14.80 15.11
C SER A 129 0.42 14.54 13.64
N LEU A 130 -0.44 13.54 13.38
CA LEU A 130 -0.98 13.26 12.05
C LEU A 130 -2.07 14.27 11.65
N ALA A 131 -2.95 14.63 12.59
CA ALA A 131 -3.98 15.66 12.39
C ALA A 131 -3.35 17.03 12.13
N ASP A 132 -2.33 17.41 12.90
CA ASP A 132 -1.62 18.68 12.70
C ASP A 132 -0.96 18.74 11.33
N ALA A 133 -0.41 17.62 10.85
CA ALA A 133 0.17 17.53 9.52
C ALA A 133 -0.88 17.62 8.41
N PHE A 134 -2.06 17.01 8.59
CA PHE A 134 -3.18 17.19 7.66
C PHE A 134 -3.71 18.62 7.66
N ALA A 135 -3.85 19.26 8.83
CA ALA A 135 -4.29 20.66 8.95
C ALA A 135 -3.33 21.61 8.23
N LYS A 136 -2.03 21.43 8.40
CA LYS A 136 -1.02 22.20 7.63
C LYS A 136 -1.18 22.05 6.13
N HIS A 137 -1.47 20.84 5.63
CA HIS A 137 -1.74 20.67 4.22
C HIS A 137 -3.01 21.40 3.77
N GLU A 138 -4.07 21.39 4.58
CA GLU A 138 -5.32 22.10 4.27
C GLU A 138 -5.13 23.62 4.18
N GLU A 139 -4.29 24.22 5.02
CA GLU A 139 -3.94 25.65 4.95
C GLU A 139 -3.24 26.00 3.64
N HIS A 140 -2.24 25.20 3.21
CA HIS A 140 -1.53 25.44 1.95
C HIS A 140 -2.38 25.21 0.69
N PHE A 141 -3.48 24.46 0.79
CA PHE A 141 -4.43 24.25 -0.32
C PHE A 141 -5.48 25.37 -0.42
N LYS A 142 -5.67 26.20 0.62
CA LYS A 142 -6.63 27.33 0.61
C LYS A 142 -6.04 28.64 0.08
N GLU A 143 -4.72 28.72 -0.09
CA GLU A 143 -4.01 29.90 -0.62
C GLU A 143 -3.67 29.78 -2.12
N GLY A 144 -4.20 28.78 -2.82
CA GLY A 144 -3.96 28.51 -4.25
C GLY A 144 -5.18 28.64 -5.14
#